data_AF-E5XRS7-F1
#
_entry.id   AF-E5XRS7-F1
#
_cell.length_a   1.000
_cell.length_b   1.000
_cell.length_c   1.000
_cell.angle_alpha   90.00
_cell.angle_beta   90.00
_cell.angle_gamma   90.00
#
_symmetry.space_group_name_H-M   'P 1'
#
loop_
_entity.id
_entity.type
_entity.pdbx_description
1 polymer ?
#
loop_
_entity_poly.entity_id
_entity_poly.type
_entity_poly.pdbx_seq_one_letter_code
_entity_poly.pdbx_strand_id
1 'polypeptide(L)'
;MSNVYTLDTLREELEAKYAPVRLRLPGESDPIVLKGLLRLGKKDRDEVLRLINALEDSDADEGASLDAAALDKQFETVVSVLTIVSGRHKTLAKALDDDIALALRVFELWMEGTQPGEA
;
A
#
# COMPACT_ATOMS: atom_id res chain seq x y z
N MET A 1 -2.79 39.50 5.24
CA MET A 1 -2.50 38.05 5.16
C MET A 1 -3.12 37.57 3.86
N SER A 2 -2.33 37.52 2.79
CA SER A 2 -2.83 37.15 1.46
C SER A 2 -2.92 35.63 1.42
N ASN A 3 -4.13 35.07 1.37
CA ASN A 3 -4.37 33.62 1.19
C ASN A 3 -4.10 33.21 -0.28
N VAL A 4 -3.00 33.69 -0.86
CA VAL A 4 -2.58 33.34 -2.22
C VAL A 4 -1.49 32.29 -2.11
N TYR A 5 -1.90 31.04 -2.25
CA TYR A 5 -1.03 29.89 -2.39
C TYR A 5 -0.80 29.64 -3.88
N THR A 6 0.43 29.32 -4.27
CA THR A 6 0.72 28.91 -5.65
C THR A 6 0.54 27.40 -5.79
N LEU A 7 0.12 26.93 -6.96
CA LEU A 7 -0.03 25.49 -7.18
C LEU A 7 1.32 24.75 -7.06
N ASP A 8 2.44 25.43 -7.31
CA ASP A 8 3.78 24.83 -7.18
C ASP A 8 4.17 24.63 -5.71
N THR A 9 3.89 25.59 -4.82
CA THR A 9 4.13 25.43 -3.38
C THR A 9 3.24 24.33 -2.78
N LEU A 10 1.97 24.29 -3.17
CA LEU A 10 1.08 23.19 -2.78
C LEU A 10 1.55 21.83 -3.33
N ARG A 11 2.08 21.78 -4.56
CA ARG A 11 2.63 20.53 -5.10
C ARG A 11 3.84 20.04 -4.31
N GLU A 12 4.77 20.92 -3.95
CA GLU A 12 5.93 20.56 -3.13
C GLU A 12 5.52 20.06 -1.73
N GLU A 13 4.57 20.75 -1.09
CA GLU A 13 4.02 20.32 0.20
C GLU A 13 3.34 18.94 0.10
N LEU A 14 2.60 18.69 -0.98
CA LEU A 14 1.95 17.40 -1.22
C LEU A 14 2.94 16.30 -1.61
N GLU A 15 4.04 16.61 -2.32
CA GLU A 15 5.11 15.65 -2.61
C GLU A 15 5.85 15.24 -1.34
N ALA A 16 6.10 16.18 -0.42
CA ALA A 16 6.71 15.90 0.87
C ALA A 16 5.77 15.10 1.80
N LYS A 17 4.49 15.49 1.86
CA LYS A 17 3.50 14.87 2.74
C LYS A 17 3.04 13.49 2.25
N TYR A 18 2.99 13.28 0.94
CA TYR A 18 2.53 12.03 0.33
C TYR A 18 3.65 11.34 -0.46
N ALA A 19 4.88 11.46 0.03
CA ALA A 19 6.04 10.84 -0.60
C ALA A 19 5.80 9.32 -0.74
N PRO A 20 5.94 8.75 -1.94
CA PRO A 20 5.65 7.34 -2.15
C PRO A 20 6.68 6.45 -1.46
N VAL A 21 6.24 5.31 -0.93
CA VAL A 21 7.14 4.30 -0.37
C VAL A 21 7.98 3.69 -1.49
N ARG A 22 9.31 3.68 -1.33
CA ARG A 22 10.26 3.14 -2.31
C ARG A 22 10.93 1.90 -1.75
N LEU A 23 10.83 0.79 -2.47
CA LEU A 23 11.46 -0.48 -2.12
C LEU A 23 12.59 -0.77 -3.11
N ARG A 24 13.78 -1.09 -2.60
CA ARG A 24 14.88 -1.57 -3.45
C ARG A 24 15.01 -3.08 -3.28
N LEU A 25 14.74 -3.83 -4.34
CA LEU A 25 14.95 -5.27 -4.33
C LEU A 25 16.44 -5.59 -4.54
N PRO A 26 16.97 -6.65 -3.91
CA PRO A 26 18.33 -7.12 -4.17
C PRO A 26 18.50 -7.46 -5.66
N GLY A 27 19.44 -6.81 -6.33
CA GLY A 27 19.74 -7.05 -7.75
C GLY A 27 18.98 -6.18 -8.75
N GLU A 28 18.06 -5.32 -8.32
CA GLU A 28 17.47 -4.27 -9.17
C GLU A 28 18.17 -2.92 -8.98
N SER A 29 18.43 -2.22 -10.08
CA SER A 29 19.02 -0.88 -10.08
C SER A 29 18.02 0.20 -9.66
N ASP A 30 16.76 0.04 -10.06
CA ASP A 30 15.70 1.02 -9.84
C ASP A 30 14.78 0.59 -8.70
N PRO A 31 14.39 1.51 -7.80
CA PRO A 31 13.47 1.19 -6.73
C PRO A 31 12.03 1.03 -7.26
N ILE A 32 11.32 0.02 -6.76
CA ILE A 32 9.88 -0.12 -6.95
C ILE A 32 9.19 0.97 -6.14
N VAL A 33 8.34 1.75 -6.82
CA VAL A 33 7.60 2.86 -6.21
C VAL A 33 6.18 2.41 -5.90
N LEU A 34 5.84 2.32 -4.62
CA LEU A 34 4.47 2.12 -4.16
C LEU A 34 3.77 3.47 -4.14
N LYS A 35 2.82 3.64 -5.06
CA LYS A 35 2.08 4.91 -5.19
C LYS A 35 1.15 5.10 -4.01
N GLY A 36 1.02 6.34 -3.57
CA GLY A 36 0.06 6.69 -2.53
C GLY A 36 -1.38 6.47 -2.98
N LEU A 37 -2.28 6.10 -2.06
CA LEU A 37 -3.69 5.84 -2.37
C LEU A 37 -4.37 7.00 -3.12
N LEU A 38 -4.05 8.25 -2.74
CA LEU A 38 -4.55 9.47 -3.38
C LEU A 38 -3.97 9.72 -4.78
N ARG A 39 -2.85 9.09 -5.12
CA ARG A 39 -2.15 9.21 -6.41
C ARG A 39 -2.46 8.05 -7.37
N LEU A 40 -3.23 7.05 -6.94
CA LEU A 40 -3.71 5.96 -7.80
C LEU A 40 -4.81 6.46 -8.76
N GLY A 41 -4.91 5.82 -9.92
CA GLY A 41 -6.05 6.02 -10.81
C GLY A 41 -7.35 5.57 -10.14
N LYS A 42 -8.48 6.20 -10.47
CA LYS A 42 -9.79 5.93 -9.83
C LYS A 42 -10.09 4.44 -9.72
N LYS A 43 -9.92 3.68 -10.82
CA LYS A 43 -10.16 2.24 -10.85
C LYS A 43 -9.29 1.47 -9.85
N ASP A 44 -7.98 1.73 -9.85
CA ASP A 44 -7.03 1.04 -8.98
C ASP A 44 -7.25 1.43 -7.50
N ARG A 45 -7.61 2.68 -7.23
CA ARG A 45 -7.95 3.14 -5.88
C ARG A 45 -9.21 2.45 -5.34
N ASP A 46 -10.27 2.37 -6.13
CA ASP A 46 -11.52 1.73 -5.74
C ASP A 46 -11.32 0.21 -5.50
N GLU A 47 -10.43 -0.41 -6.28
CA GLU A 47 -10.02 -1.82 -6.10
C GLU A 47 -9.23 -2.04 -4.81
N VAL A 48 -8.22 -1.20 -4.55
CA VAL A 48 -7.41 -1.27 -3.32
C VAL A 48 -8.28 -1.04 -2.07
N LEU A 49 -9.19 -0.05 -2.09
CA LEU A 49 -10.12 0.19 -0.99
C LEU A 49 -11.03 -1.01 -0.71
N ARG A 50 -11.53 -1.68 -1.75
CA ARG A 50 -12.33 -2.91 -1.58
C ARG A 50 -11.51 -4.01 -0.89
N LEU A 51 -10.25 -4.17 -1.26
CA LEU A 51 -9.36 -5.18 -0.68
C LEU A 51 -9.02 -4.87 0.78
N ILE A 52 -8.76 -3.60 1.11
CA ILE A 52 -8.51 -3.15 2.49
C ILE A 52 -9.74 -3.41 3.37
N ASN A 53 -10.94 -3.03 2.91
CA ASN A 53 -12.17 -3.30 3.67
C ASN A 53 -12.42 -4.80 3.88
N ALA A 54 -12.08 -5.63 2.88
CA ALA A 54 -12.21 -7.09 3.01
C ALA A 54 -11.24 -7.67 4.05
N LEU A 55 -10.07 -7.04 4.25
CA LEU A 55 -9.14 -7.40 5.33
C LEU A 55 -9.72 -7.03 6.70
N GLU A 56 -10.23 -5.80 6.85
CA GLU A 56 -10.84 -5.33 8.10
C GLU A 56 -12.08 -6.14 8.50
N ASP A 57 -12.95 -6.47 7.54
CA ASP A 57 -14.13 -7.31 7.76
C ASP A 57 -13.76 -8.76 8.16
N SER A 58 -12.58 -9.24 7.75
CA SER A 58 -12.10 -10.59 8.10
C SER A 58 -11.48 -10.64 9.51
N ASP A 59 -10.91 -9.53 10.00
CA ASP A 59 -10.37 -9.40 11.36
C ASP A 59 -11.49 -9.18 12.42
N ALA A 60 -12.62 -8.60 12.02
CA ALA A 60 -13.75 -8.31 12.92
C ALA A 60 -14.54 -9.56 13.36
N ASP A 61 -14.33 -10.71 12.74
CA ASP A 61 -14.87 -12.01 13.18
C ASP A 61 -14.00 -12.56 14.33
N GLU A 62 -14.12 -11.95 15.52
CA GLU A 62 -13.38 -12.22 16.79
C GLU A 62 -13.48 -13.67 17.34
N GLY A 63 -13.98 -14.64 16.56
CA GLY A 63 -14.07 -16.05 16.91
C GLY A 63 -13.49 -17.01 15.86
N ALA A 64 -12.98 -16.52 14.74
CA ALA A 64 -12.32 -17.36 13.74
C ALA A 64 -10.98 -17.86 14.30
N SER A 65 -10.87 -19.18 14.48
CA SER A 65 -9.58 -19.82 14.73
C SER A 65 -8.56 -19.28 13.72
N LEU A 66 -7.32 -19.01 14.15
CA LEU A 66 -6.16 -18.77 13.28
C LEU A 66 -5.93 -20.01 12.39
N ASP A 67 -6.79 -20.17 11.39
CA ASP A 67 -6.74 -21.17 10.36
C ASP A 67 -5.68 -20.73 9.36
N ALA A 68 -4.81 -21.66 8.97
CA ALA A 68 -3.83 -21.44 7.92
C ALA A 68 -4.48 -20.89 6.64
N ALA A 69 -5.70 -21.33 6.29
CA ALA A 69 -6.43 -20.84 5.14
C ALA A 69 -6.88 -19.36 5.29
N ALA A 70 -7.15 -18.90 6.50
CA ALA A 70 -7.47 -17.49 6.76
C ALA A 70 -6.22 -16.60 6.60
N LEU A 71 -5.07 -17.07 7.13
CA LEU A 71 -3.79 -16.40 6.97
C LEU A 71 -3.33 -16.36 5.51
N ASP A 72 -3.49 -17.45 4.77
CA ASP A 72 -3.16 -17.51 3.34
C ASP A 72 -4.02 -16.52 2.55
N LYS A 73 -5.33 -16.45 2.83
CA LYS A 73 -6.23 -15.49 2.19
C LYS A 73 -5.87 -14.03 2.52
N GLN A 74 -5.49 -13.75 3.77
CA GLN A 74 -5.01 -12.44 4.19
C GLN A 74 -3.73 -12.07 3.43
N PHE A 75 -2.78 -12.99 3.35
CA PHE A 75 -1.53 -12.83 2.61
C PHE A 75 -1.77 -12.56 1.12
N GLU A 76 -2.60 -13.36 0.44
CA GLU A 76 -2.96 -13.15 -0.96
C GLU A 76 -3.58 -11.77 -1.20
N THR A 77 -4.43 -11.32 -0.28
CA THR A 77 -5.08 -10.00 -0.36
C THR A 77 -4.05 -8.88 -0.21
N VAL A 78 -3.12 -9.00 0.74
CA VAL A 78 -2.02 -8.05 0.94
C VAL A 78 -1.10 -7.99 -0.28
N VAL A 79 -0.69 -9.13 -0.83
CA VAL A 79 0.14 -9.21 -2.04
C VAL A 79 -0.59 -8.58 -3.23
N SER A 80 -1.91 -8.79 -3.34
CA SER A 80 -2.74 -8.17 -4.38
C SER A 80 -2.73 -6.63 -4.28
N VAL A 81 -2.91 -6.08 -3.06
CA VAL A 81 -2.82 -4.63 -2.84
C VAL A 81 -1.44 -4.10 -3.24
N LEU A 82 -0.36 -4.70 -2.74
CA LEU A 82 1.02 -4.31 -3.05
C LEU A 82 1.33 -4.40 -4.55
N THR A 83 0.76 -5.38 -5.23
CA THR A 83 0.85 -5.51 -6.68
C THR A 83 0.14 -4.35 -7.38
N ILE A 84 -1.06 -3.97 -6.97
CA ILE A 84 -1.78 -2.84 -7.60
C ILE A 84 -1.03 -1.52 -7.35
N VAL A 85 -0.59 -1.27 -6.11
CA VAL A 85 0.02 0.02 -5.74
C VAL A 85 1.42 0.22 -6.31
N SER A 86 2.12 -0.88 -6.62
CA SER A 86 3.37 -0.85 -7.40
C SER A 86 3.14 -0.64 -8.90
N GLY A 87 1.91 -0.70 -9.40
CA GLY A 87 1.64 -0.64 -10.86
C GLY A 87 1.73 -2.01 -11.55
N ARG A 88 1.41 -3.08 -10.81
CA ARG A 88 1.40 -4.49 -11.23
C ARG A 88 2.79 -5.06 -11.53
N HIS A 89 3.80 -4.63 -10.77
CA HIS A 89 5.14 -5.21 -10.84
C HIS A 89 5.14 -6.64 -10.28
N LYS A 90 5.18 -7.62 -11.17
CA LYS A 90 5.24 -9.05 -10.81
C LYS A 90 6.48 -9.41 -9.96
N THR A 91 7.54 -8.61 -10.05
CA THR A 91 8.76 -8.79 -9.26
C THR A 91 8.53 -8.59 -7.77
N LEU A 92 7.66 -7.65 -7.37
CA LEU A 92 7.34 -7.43 -5.97
C LEU A 92 6.54 -8.61 -5.41
N ALA A 93 5.51 -9.06 -6.12
CA ALA A 93 4.73 -10.22 -5.72
C ALA A 93 5.62 -11.46 -5.53
N LYS A 94 6.53 -11.72 -6.49
CA LYS A 94 7.48 -12.84 -6.42
C LYS A 94 8.48 -12.70 -5.26
N ALA A 95 8.90 -11.48 -4.93
CA ALA A 95 9.82 -11.25 -3.82
C ALA A 95 9.16 -11.46 -2.44
N LEU A 96 7.84 -11.40 -2.38
CA LEU A 96 7.05 -11.57 -1.16
C LEU A 96 6.51 -13.00 -0.98
N ASP A 97 6.48 -13.81 -2.04
CA ASP A 97 5.71 -15.06 -2.22
C ASP A 97 5.96 -16.16 -1.15
N ASP A 98 7.00 -16.05 -0.33
CA ASP A 98 7.34 -17.02 0.71
C ASP A 98 7.40 -16.41 2.14
N ASP A 99 7.14 -15.10 2.30
CA ASP A 99 7.28 -14.40 3.58
C ASP A 99 6.08 -13.50 3.88
N ILE A 100 5.11 -14.08 4.61
CA ILE A 100 3.90 -13.41 5.07
C ILE A 100 4.23 -12.21 5.96
N ALA A 101 5.21 -12.36 6.85
CA ALA A 101 5.58 -11.31 7.79
C ALA A 101 6.18 -10.10 7.05
N LEU A 102 7.00 -10.36 6.02
CA LEU A 102 7.56 -9.31 5.16
C LEU A 102 6.46 -8.60 4.37
N ALA A 103 5.52 -9.34 3.77
CA ALA A 103 4.41 -8.74 3.02
C ALA A 103 3.53 -7.86 3.90
N LEU A 104 3.18 -8.32 5.10
CA LEU A 104 2.44 -7.53 6.09
C LEU A 104 3.22 -6.26 6.48
N ARG A 105 4.53 -6.38 6.76
CA ARG A 105 5.33 -5.22 7.12
C ARG A 105 5.43 -4.17 6.01
N VAL A 106 5.55 -4.61 4.76
CA VAL A 106 5.56 -3.70 3.59
C VAL A 106 4.20 -3.02 3.41
N PHE A 107 3.11 -3.75 3.65
CA PHE A 107 1.76 -3.20 3.60
C PHE A 107 1.51 -2.17 4.70
N GLU A 108 1.92 -2.43 5.95
CA GLU A 108 1.87 -1.47 7.06
C GLU A 108 2.62 -0.18 6.71
N LEU A 109 3.87 -0.30 6.25
CA LEU A 109 4.69 0.86 5.85
C LEU A 109 4.02 1.69 4.75
N TRP A 110 3.35 1.02 3.81
CA TRP A 110 2.58 1.70 2.77
C TRP A 110 1.31 2.34 3.33
N MET A 111 0.57 1.67 4.22
CA MET A 111 -0.61 2.24 4.88
C MET A 111 -0.25 3.50 5.68
N GLU A 112 0.78 3.44 6.53
CA GLU A 112 1.30 4.58 7.30
C GLU A 112 1.68 5.76 6.38
N GLY A 113 2.39 5.49 5.28
CA GLY A 113 2.80 6.52 4.33
C GLY A 113 1.69 7.09 3.45
N THR A 114 0.50 6.47 3.44
CA THR A 114 -0.60 6.87 2.54
C THR A 114 -1.85 7.40 3.24
N GLN A 115 -1.97 7.21 4.56
CA GLN A 115 -3.08 7.77 5.31
C GLN A 115 -2.97 9.30 5.43
N PRO A 116 -4.03 10.05 5.07
CA PRO A 116 -4.06 11.50 5.25
C PRO A 116 -4.32 11.84 6.72
N GLY A 117 -3.29 11.88 7.57
CA GLY A 117 -3.50 12.39 8.93
C GLY A 117 -2.48 12.10 10.04
N GLU A 118 -1.53 11.18 9.86
CA GLU A 118 -0.68 10.74 10.99
C GLU A 118 0.82 11.01 10.80
N ALA A 119 1.16 12.20 10.29
CA ALA A 119 2.53 12.73 10.32
C ALA A 119 2.60 13.98 11.19
#